data_AF-A0A957MXT0-F1
#
_entry.id   AF-A0A957MXT0-F1
#
_cell.length_a   1.000
_cell.length_b   1.000
_cell.length_c   1.000
_cell.angle_alpha   90.00
_cell.angle_beta   90.00
_cell.angle_gamma   90.00
#
_symmetry.space_group_name_H-M   'P 1'
#
loop_
_entity.id
_entity.type
_entity.pdbx_description
1 polymer ?
#
loop_
_entity_poly.entity_id
_entity_poly.type
_entity_poly.pdbx_seq_one_letter_code
_entity_poly.pdbx_strand_id
1 'polypeptide(L)'
;MTVAFDPDGLLDEEDVATLLRATGYSMLRYEDSLAFRHRFESEVRAKWESGDAAREALIVVPGDDNLAAQLPYAFLEEARTVTVGLADLFPSLSYRILAGINPADLDPLWQAVTLHRPEALGDESTADFILRHVYGIALELVKQASDLLHILLR
;
A
#
# COMPACT_ATOMS: atom_id res chain seq x y z
N MET A 1 2.21 -0.74 20.46
CA MET A 1 2.11 0.36 19.48
C MET A 1 2.72 -0.14 18.18
N THR A 2 2.13 0.21 17.05
CA THR A 2 2.61 -0.21 15.73
C THR A 2 2.87 1.01 14.87
N VAL A 3 4.01 1.03 14.18
CA VAL A 3 4.36 2.01 13.15
C VAL A 3 4.33 1.27 11.81
N ALA A 4 3.45 1.69 10.92
CA ALA A 4 3.34 1.18 9.56
C ALA A 4 3.95 2.19 8.59
N PHE A 5 4.96 1.75 7.84
CA PHE A 5 5.47 2.46 6.68
C PHE A 5 4.64 2.07 5.47
N ASP A 6 3.98 3.04 4.87
CA ASP A 6 3.06 2.85 3.76
C ASP A 6 3.55 3.67 2.54
N PRO A 7 4.50 3.12 1.77
CA PRO A 7 5.09 3.82 0.65
C PRO A 7 4.09 4.11 -0.48
N ASP A 8 3.05 3.28 -0.59
CA ASP A 8 2.12 3.27 -1.71
C ASP A 8 0.73 3.85 -1.35
N GLY A 9 0.51 4.23 -0.09
CA GLY A 9 -0.74 4.83 0.38
C GLY A 9 -1.90 3.83 0.54
N LEU A 10 -1.61 2.55 0.71
CA LEU A 10 -2.61 1.47 0.82
C LEU A 10 -3.45 1.57 2.10
N LEU A 11 -2.89 2.11 3.18
CA LEU A 11 -3.58 2.29 4.46
C LEU A 11 -4.43 3.56 4.50
N ASP A 12 -4.26 4.46 3.52
CA ASP A 12 -5.07 5.67 3.36
C ASP A 12 -6.42 5.36 2.65
N GLU A 13 -6.57 4.18 2.04
CA GLU A 13 -7.83 3.74 1.45
C GLU A 13 -8.97 3.66 2.49
N GLU A 14 -10.15 4.17 2.14
CA GLU A 14 -11.26 4.33 3.09
C GLU A 14 -11.72 3.00 3.68
N ASP A 15 -11.82 1.95 2.86
CA ASP A 15 -12.24 0.63 3.30
C ASP A 15 -11.21 -0.01 4.23
N VAL A 16 -9.92 0.12 3.91
CA VAL A 16 -8.81 -0.37 4.74
C VAL A 16 -8.78 0.36 6.07
N ALA A 17 -8.86 1.69 6.06
CA ALA A 17 -8.86 2.50 7.26
C ALA A 17 -10.10 2.21 8.14
N THR A 18 -11.25 1.97 7.53
CA THR A 18 -12.48 1.60 8.23
C THR A 18 -12.35 0.22 8.89
N LEU A 19 -11.82 -0.76 8.17
CA LEU A 19 -11.57 -2.10 8.69
C LEU A 19 -10.61 -2.06 9.88
N LEU A 20 -9.51 -1.32 9.79
CA LEU A 20 -8.52 -1.18 10.87
C LEU A 20 -9.12 -0.50 12.11
N ARG A 21 -9.93 0.54 11.94
CA ARG A 21 -10.64 1.17 13.07
C ARG A 21 -11.65 0.22 13.70
N ALA A 22 -12.36 -0.57 12.90
CA ALA A 22 -13.31 -1.57 13.38
C ALA A 22 -12.63 -2.72 14.16
N THR A 23 -11.39 -3.07 13.82
CA THR A 23 -10.58 -4.04 14.57
C THR A 23 -9.93 -3.46 15.84
N GLY A 24 -10.11 -2.16 16.10
CA GLY A 24 -9.68 -1.49 17.33
C GLY A 24 -8.49 -0.54 17.15
N TYR A 25 -7.91 -0.42 15.95
CA TYR A 25 -6.77 0.48 15.75
C TYR A 25 -7.17 1.95 15.83
N SER A 26 -6.38 2.72 16.59
CA SER A 26 -6.43 4.19 16.53
C SER A 26 -5.38 4.66 15.53
N MET A 27 -5.83 4.94 14.30
CA MET A 27 -4.95 5.33 13.19
C MET A 27 -4.57 6.81 13.29
N LEU A 28 -3.27 7.09 13.28
CA LEU A 28 -2.69 8.42 13.20
C LEU A 28 -1.74 8.50 12.02
N ARG A 29 -2.03 9.40 11.07
CA ARG A 29 -1.13 9.70 9.95
C ARG A 29 -0.02 10.61 10.41
N TYR A 30 1.22 10.28 10.05
CA TYR A 30 2.38 11.11 10.29
C TYR A 30 2.57 12.05 9.09
N GLU A 31 2.46 13.36 9.31
CA GLU A 31 2.57 14.39 8.27
C GLU A 31 3.61 15.44 8.64
N ASP A 32 3.64 15.85 9.91
CA ASP A 32 4.69 16.64 10.51
C ASP A 32 4.78 16.35 12.02
N SER A 33 5.94 16.60 12.61
CA SER A 33 6.21 16.26 14.01
C SER A 33 5.34 17.01 15.03
N LEU A 34 4.91 18.24 14.75
CA LEU A 34 4.16 19.07 15.69
C LEU A 34 2.68 18.69 15.69
N ALA A 35 2.05 18.64 14.52
CA ALA A 35 0.65 18.25 14.39
C ALA A 35 0.45 16.79 14.84
N PHE A 36 1.37 15.90 14.48
CA PHE A 36 1.35 14.52 14.92
C PHE A 36 1.39 14.42 16.45
N ARG A 37 2.34 15.11 17.10
CA ARG A 37 2.46 15.07 18.56
C ARG A 37 1.18 15.57 19.24
N HIS A 38 0.61 16.68 18.75
CA HIS A 38 -0.65 17.19 19.30
C HIS A 38 -1.78 16.15 19.21
N ARG A 39 -1.95 15.50 18.05
CA ARG A 39 -2.96 14.46 17.86
C ARG A 39 -2.71 13.22 18.71
N PHE A 40 -1.46 12.78 18.82
CA PHE A 40 -1.08 11.66 19.67
C PHE A 40 -1.44 11.91 21.14
N GLU A 41 -1.06 13.08 21.68
CA GLU A 41 -1.35 13.45 23.07
C GLU A 41 -2.86 13.57 23.32
N SER A 42 -3.61 14.08 22.35
CA SER A 42 -5.05 14.33 22.49
C SER A 42 -5.91 13.06 22.34
N GLU A 43 -5.57 12.18 21.39
CA GLU A 43 -6.45 11.08 20.95
C GLU A 43 -6.00 9.70 21.43
N VAL A 44 -4.70 9.53 21.70
CA VAL A 44 -4.05 8.22 21.88
C VAL A 44 -3.36 8.05 23.23
N ARG A 45 -2.67 9.08 23.76
CA ARG A 45 -1.84 9.00 24.98
C ARG A 45 -2.56 8.37 26.16
N ALA A 46 -3.76 8.86 26.50
CA ALA A 46 -4.53 8.36 27.64
C ALA A 46 -4.91 6.87 27.51
N LYS A 47 -5.24 6.43 26.28
CA LYS A 47 -5.60 5.02 26.00
C LYS A 47 -4.37 4.13 26.09
N TRP A 48 -3.24 4.60 25.57
CA TRP A 48 -1.98 3.87 25.61
C TRP A 48 -1.46 3.66 27.04
N GLU A 49 -1.49 4.71 27.88
CA GLU A 49 -1.08 4.63 29.30
C GLU A 49 -2.01 3.75 30.15
N SER A 50 -3.29 3.66 29.78
CA SER A 50 -4.26 2.83 30.52
C SER A 50 -4.06 1.32 30.36
N GLY A 51 -3.18 0.89 29.45
CA GLY A 51 -2.93 -0.54 29.18
C GLY A 51 -4.14 -1.26 28.57
N ASP A 52 -5.11 -0.52 28.05
CA ASP A 52 -6.31 -1.04 27.39
C ASP A 52 -5.91 -1.70 26.07
N ALA A 53 -5.50 -2.97 26.16
CA ALA A 53 -4.95 -3.79 25.09
C ALA A 53 -5.90 -3.97 23.89
N ALA A 54 -7.15 -3.50 23.99
CA ALA A 54 -8.13 -3.56 22.92
C ALA A 54 -7.91 -2.55 21.79
N ARG A 55 -7.02 -1.55 21.96
CA ARG A 55 -6.79 -0.51 20.94
C ARG A 55 -5.32 -0.21 20.72
N GLU A 56 -4.71 -0.91 19.77
CA GLU A 56 -3.36 -0.60 19.33
C GLU A 56 -3.32 0.75 18.59
N ALA A 57 -2.40 1.64 18.99
CA ALA A 57 -2.09 2.82 18.19
C ALA A 57 -1.36 2.39 16.91
N LEU A 58 -1.84 2.83 15.75
CA LEU A 58 -1.22 2.60 14.45
C LEU A 58 -0.78 3.95 13.86
N ILE A 59 0.53 4.15 13.80
CA ILE A 59 1.12 5.34 13.17
C ILE A 59 1.40 4.99 11.72
N VAL A 60 0.74 5.66 10.78
CA VAL A 60 0.95 5.48 9.34
C VAL A 60 1.94 6.53 8.86
N VAL A 61 3.08 6.08 8.35
CA VAL A 61 4.15 6.91 7.81
C VAL A 61 4.13 6.78 6.29
N PRO A 62 3.82 7.85 5.54
CA PRO A 62 3.83 7.84 4.08
C PRO A 62 5.20 7.51 3.48
N GLY A 63 5.20 7.16 2.19
CA GLY A 63 6.39 6.92 1.35
C GLY A 63 7.27 8.13 1.05
N ASP A 64 7.52 8.98 2.03
CA ASP A 64 8.50 10.04 1.95
C ASP A 64 9.65 9.73 2.92
N ASP A 65 10.80 9.34 2.36
CA ASP A 65 12.00 9.00 3.14
C ASP A 65 12.44 10.13 4.08
N ASN A 66 12.25 11.39 3.67
CA ASN A 66 12.58 12.53 4.50
C ASN A 66 11.59 12.67 5.66
N LEU A 67 10.32 12.37 5.43
CA LEU A 67 9.30 12.37 6.47
C LEU A 67 9.50 11.20 7.44
N ALA A 68 9.79 10.00 6.93
CA ALA A 68 10.12 8.82 7.74
C ALA A 68 11.33 9.08 8.65
N ALA A 69 12.37 9.74 8.13
CA ALA A 69 13.55 10.12 8.90
C ALA A 69 13.26 11.16 10.01
N GLN A 70 12.17 11.92 9.88
CA GLN A 70 11.76 12.91 10.88
C GLN A 70 10.90 12.31 11.99
N LEU A 71 10.45 11.05 11.87
CA LEU A 71 9.65 10.41 12.91
C LEU A 71 10.47 10.35 14.22
N PRO A 72 9.97 10.91 15.34
CA PRO A 72 10.74 10.93 16.57
C PRO A 72 11.07 9.53 17.08
N TYR A 73 12.34 9.29 17.43
CA TYR A 73 12.85 7.97 17.84
C TYR A 73 12.06 7.32 18.99
N ALA A 74 11.49 8.12 19.90
CA ALA A 74 10.64 7.63 20.98
C ALA A 74 9.43 6.81 20.50
N PHE A 75 8.95 7.04 19.27
CA PHE A 75 7.87 6.24 18.67
C PHE A 75 8.38 4.96 17.99
N LEU A 76 9.69 4.81 17.80
CA LEU A 76 10.30 3.63 17.17
C LEU A 76 10.86 2.66 18.21
N GLU A 77 11.36 3.16 19.34
CA GLU A 77 12.12 2.38 20.34
C GLU A 77 11.35 1.15 20.87
N GLU A 78 10.04 1.30 21.13
CA GLU A 78 9.19 0.23 21.66
C GLU A 78 8.05 -0.17 20.70
N ALA A 79 8.05 0.37 19.48
CA ALA A 79 7.00 0.06 18.52
C ALA A 79 7.34 -1.18 17.70
N ARG A 80 6.29 -1.93 17.35
CA ARG A 80 6.36 -2.89 16.26
C ARG A 80 6.37 -2.11 14.95
N THR A 81 7.44 -2.22 14.18
CA THR A 81 7.50 -1.64 12.83
C THR A 81 7.04 -2.64 11.80
N VAL A 82 6.18 -2.21 10.88
CA VAL A 82 5.75 -2.99 9.71
C VAL A 82 5.86 -2.11 8.46
N THR A 83 6.13 -2.72 7.32
CA THR A 83 5.99 -2.07 6.02
C THR A 83 4.79 -2.69 5.33
N VAL A 84 3.96 -1.86 4.71
CA VAL A 84 2.80 -2.28 3.93
C VAL A 84 2.89 -1.57 2.60
N GLY A 85 3.38 -2.27 1.58
CA GLY A 85 3.48 -1.74 0.22
C GLY A 85 3.03 -2.73 -0.84
N LEU A 86 3.03 -2.29 -2.10
CA LEU A 86 2.70 -3.09 -3.26
C LEU A 86 3.64 -4.30 -3.42
N ALA A 87 4.90 -4.17 -2.99
CA ALA A 87 5.85 -5.28 -2.99
C ALA A 87 5.46 -6.41 -2.01
N ASP A 88 4.79 -6.07 -0.91
CA ASP A 88 4.30 -7.07 0.07
C ASP A 88 3.04 -7.76 -0.44
N LEU A 89 2.17 -7.03 -1.15
CA LEU A 89 0.96 -7.58 -1.75
C LEU A 89 1.28 -8.43 -2.99
N PHE A 90 2.20 -8.00 -3.84
CA PHE A 90 2.48 -8.63 -5.13
C PHE A 90 3.95 -9.08 -5.23
N PRO A 91 4.40 -10.04 -4.40
CA PRO A 91 5.82 -10.40 -4.29
C PRO A 91 6.37 -11.07 -5.56
N SER A 92 5.51 -11.59 -6.43
CA SER A 92 5.91 -12.20 -7.71
C SER A 92 5.97 -11.18 -8.87
N LEU A 93 5.59 -9.92 -8.65
CA LEU A 93 5.54 -8.90 -9.68
C LEU A 93 6.61 -7.82 -9.44
N SER A 94 7.06 -7.18 -10.51
CA SER A 94 8.02 -6.09 -10.41
C SER A 94 7.38 -4.83 -9.82
N TYR A 95 7.88 -4.40 -8.66
CA TYR A 95 7.48 -3.15 -8.01
C TYR A 95 7.58 -1.92 -8.93
N ARG A 96 8.60 -1.87 -9.80
CA ARG A 96 8.77 -0.74 -10.74
C ARG A 96 7.57 -0.57 -11.66
N ILE A 97 6.97 -1.69 -12.09
CA ILE A 97 5.78 -1.67 -12.93
C ILE A 97 4.55 -1.39 -12.09
N LEU A 98 4.44 -2.02 -10.91
CA LEU A 98 3.32 -1.83 -9.98
C LEU A 98 3.13 -0.37 -9.56
N ALA A 99 4.21 0.36 -9.29
CA ALA A 99 4.18 1.77 -8.89
C ALA A 99 3.56 2.70 -9.95
N GLY A 100 3.42 2.24 -11.21
CA GLY A 100 2.78 2.97 -12.29
C GLY A 100 1.31 2.58 -12.56
N ILE A 101 0.77 1.61 -11.84
CA ILE A 101 -0.60 1.12 -12.04
C ILE A 101 -1.59 2.02 -11.31
N ASN A 102 -2.78 2.19 -11.88
CA ASN A 102 -3.86 2.88 -11.21
C ASN A 102 -4.35 2.04 -10.01
N PRO A 103 -4.51 2.63 -8.81
CA PRO A 103 -5.03 1.92 -7.64
C PRO A 103 -6.34 1.15 -7.89
N ALA A 104 -7.21 1.65 -8.77
CA ALA A 104 -8.46 0.97 -9.13
C ALA A 104 -8.26 -0.42 -9.79
N ASP A 105 -7.07 -0.70 -10.32
CA ASP A 105 -6.73 -1.96 -10.99
C ASP A 105 -6.07 -2.98 -10.05
N LEU A 106 -5.81 -2.62 -8.79
CA LEU A 106 -5.18 -3.51 -7.81
C LEU A 106 -6.06 -4.71 -7.45
N ASP A 107 -7.37 -4.52 -7.35
CA ASP A 107 -8.34 -5.60 -7.08
C ASP A 107 -8.38 -6.64 -8.22
N PRO A 108 -8.59 -6.24 -9.50
CA PRO A 108 -8.43 -7.14 -10.64
C PRO A 108 -7.06 -7.84 -10.69
N LEU A 109 -5.99 -7.10 -10.39
CA LEU A 109 -4.63 -7.65 -10.38
C LEU A 109 -4.46 -8.73 -9.29
N TRP A 110 -5.00 -8.50 -8.10
CA TRP A 110 -4.99 -9.46 -7.00
C TRP A 110 -5.71 -10.76 -7.38
N GLN A 111 -6.86 -10.65 -8.04
CA GLN A 111 -7.60 -11.81 -8.55
C GLN A 111 -6.77 -12.58 -9.59
N ALA A 112 -6.15 -11.87 -10.54
CA ALA A 112 -5.31 -12.48 -11.57
C ALA A 112 -4.10 -13.21 -10.97
N VAL A 113 -3.37 -12.60 -10.04
CA VAL A 113 -2.22 -13.21 -9.36
C VAL A 113 -2.64 -14.43 -8.55
N THR A 114 -3.76 -14.35 -7.82
CA THR A 114 -4.28 -15.48 -7.03
C THR A 114 -4.67 -16.67 -7.91
N LEU A 115 -5.26 -16.39 -9.07
CA LEU A 115 -5.71 -17.39 -10.03
C LEU A 115 -4.55 -18.04 -10.79
N HIS A 116 -3.66 -17.24 -11.35
CA HIS A 116 -2.60 -17.71 -12.25
C HIS A 116 -1.31 -18.08 -11.53
N ARG A 117 -1.11 -17.58 -10.31
CA ARG A 117 0.07 -17.81 -9.47
C ARG A 117 1.39 -17.72 -10.27
N PRO A 118 1.66 -16.56 -10.88
CA PRO A 118 2.90 -16.40 -11.65
C PRO A 118 4.12 -16.62 -10.74
N GLU A 119 5.17 -17.20 -11.32
CA GLU A 119 6.50 -17.19 -10.72
C GLU A 119 7.06 -15.75 -10.70
N ALA A 120 8.25 -15.55 -10.11
CA ALA A 120 8.85 -14.22 -10.04
C ALA A 120 9.04 -13.61 -11.45
N LEU A 121 8.30 -12.55 -11.75
CA LEU A 121 8.30 -11.86 -13.02
C LEU A 121 9.24 -10.66 -12.99
N GLY A 122 10.00 -10.50 -14.07
CA GLY A 122 10.73 -9.25 -14.34
C GLY A 122 9.79 -8.14 -14.82
N ASP A 123 10.35 -6.97 -15.11
CA ASP A 123 9.61 -5.78 -15.58
C ASP A 123 8.73 -6.10 -16.81
N GLU A 124 9.31 -6.70 -17.86
CA GLU A 124 8.59 -7.00 -19.10
C GLU A 124 7.46 -8.02 -18.90
N SER A 125 7.75 -9.12 -18.18
CA SER A 125 6.76 -10.16 -17.92
C SER A 125 5.65 -9.67 -16.99
N THR A 126 5.96 -8.79 -16.04
CA THR A 126 4.97 -8.15 -15.17
C THR A 126 4.03 -7.29 -16.01
N ALA A 127 4.57 -6.48 -16.92
CA ALA A 127 3.77 -5.66 -17.83
C ALA A 127 2.87 -6.52 -18.73
N ASP A 128 3.39 -7.59 -19.35
CA ASP A 128 2.57 -8.50 -20.16
C ASP A 128 1.48 -9.17 -19.33
N PHE A 129 1.80 -9.61 -18.11
CA PHE A 129 0.83 -10.23 -17.21
C PHE A 129 -0.33 -9.29 -16.89
N ILE A 130 -0.03 -8.04 -16.51
CA ILE A 130 -1.05 -7.04 -16.20
C ILE A 130 -1.88 -6.72 -17.44
N LEU A 131 -1.24 -6.47 -18.58
CA LEU A 131 -1.94 -6.17 -19.83
C LEU A 131 -2.91 -7.29 -20.21
N ARG A 132 -2.45 -8.54 -20.13
CA ARG A 132 -3.24 -9.72 -20.51
C ARG A 132 -4.39 -9.98 -19.54
N HIS A 133 -4.13 -9.94 -18.24
CA HIS A 133 -5.07 -10.45 -17.23
C HIS A 133 -5.93 -9.36 -16.57
N VAL A 134 -5.47 -8.11 -16.56
CA VAL A 134 -6.23 -6.97 -16.01
C VAL A 134 -6.92 -6.21 -17.14
N TYR A 135 -6.19 -5.88 -18.20
CA TYR A 135 -6.72 -5.06 -19.30
C TYR A 135 -7.26 -5.87 -20.49
N GLY A 136 -7.09 -7.20 -20.49
CA GLY A 136 -7.53 -8.05 -21.60
C GLY A 136 -6.76 -7.84 -22.91
N ILE A 137 -5.56 -7.24 -22.85
CA ILE A 137 -4.71 -6.92 -23.99
C ILE A 137 -3.65 -8.02 -24.13
N ALA A 138 -3.78 -8.84 -25.18
CA ALA A 138 -2.75 -9.80 -25.55
C ALA A 138 -1.73 -9.14 -26.49
N LEU A 139 -0.53 -8.81 -25.97
CA LEU A 139 0.53 -8.13 -26.75
C LEU A 139 0.95 -8.91 -28.00
N GLU A 140 0.89 -10.24 -27.96
CA GLU A 140 1.18 -11.13 -29.10
C GLU A 140 0.26 -10.92 -30.32
N LEU A 141 -0.88 -10.25 -30.14
CA LEU A 141 -1.80 -9.88 -31.22
C LEU A 141 -1.45 -8.53 -31.86
N VAL A 142 -0.58 -7.72 -31.24
CA VAL A 142 -0.17 -6.41 -31.75
C VAL A 142 1.03 -6.59 -32.67
N LYS A 143 0.81 -6.68 -33.99
CA LYS A 143 1.89 -6.81 -34.98
C LYS A 143 2.19 -5.48 -35.68
N GLN A 144 1.22 -4.58 -35.73
CA GLN A 144 1.29 -3.27 -36.38
C GLN A 144 0.60 -2.21 -35.53
N ALA A 145 0.94 -0.94 -35.73
CA ALA A 145 0.36 0.17 -34.96
C ALA A 145 -1.18 0.25 -35.06
N SER A 146 -1.77 -0.19 -36.17
CA SER A 146 -3.23 -0.31 -36.34
C SER A 146 -3.88 -1.28 -35.37
N ASP A 147 -3.19 -2.38 -35.03
CA ASP A 147 -3.71 -3.41 -34.13
C ASP A 147 -3.84 -2.84 -32.71
N LEU A 148 -2.84 -2.05 -32.29
CA LEU A 148 -2.86 -1.34 -31.00
C LEU A 148 -4.02 -0.35 -30.93
N LEU A 149 -4.23 0.44 -31.99
CA LEU A 149 -5.35 1.39 -32.05
C LEU A 149 -6.71 0.69 -31.94
N HIS A 150 -6.88 -0.45 -32.61
CA HIS A 150 -8.11 -1.23 -32.49
C HIS A 150 -8.37 -1.77 -31.08
N ILE A 151 -7.31 -2.07 -30.33
CA ILE A 151 -7.42 -2.54 -28.95
C ILE A 151 -7.75 -1.39 -27.99
N LEU A 152 -7.10 -0.22 -28.16
CA LEU A 152 -7.26 0.92 -27.25
C LEU A 152 -8.53 1.76 -27.47
N LEU A 153 -9.12 1.72 -28.67
CA LEU A 153 -10.30 2.53 -29.04
C LEU A 153 -11.63 1.78 -28.86
N ARG A 154 -11.64 0.72 -28.05
CA ARG A 154 -12.85 -0.06 -27.77
C ARG A 154 -13.62 0.47 -26.58
#